data_AF-A0A9E3F647-F1
#
_entry.id   AF-A0A9E3F647-F1
#
_cell.length_a   1.000
_cell.length_b   1.000
_cell.length_c   1.000
_cell.angle_alpha   90.00
_cell.angle_beta   90.00
_cell.angle_gamma   90.00
#
_symmetry.space_group_name_H-M   'P 1'
#
loop_
_entity.id
_entity.type
_entity.pdbx_description
1 polymer ?
#
loop_
_entity_poly.entity_id
_entity_poly.type
_entity_poly.pdbx_seq_one_letter_code
_entity_poly.pdbx_strand_id
1 'polypeptide(L)'
;MFDNPRTVAAYETLRALNASGALLIGAPTDYWDPSAFTQGLTAMQWTGLWAYPAIRKALGPDVGGMAWPALDKGGQPATFLGGWSAMVNAQGAHVEEAKRYVKWLWVDNKQDQQDFCLSYGFHVPPRSSVAKTAAPLRAPVPAEAVKNLETYGHFTPPTWNAAMGTALTDAVTNILQKDRPAAAEVAAAARKCERELRRALE
;
A
#
# COMPACT_ATOMS: atom_id res chain seq x y z
N MET A 1 18.39 -6.68 4.94
CA MET A 1 17.53 -7.88 5.05
C MET A 1 16.50 -7.61 6.15
N PHE A 2 15.27 -8.11 6.05
CA PHE A 2 14.17 -7.74 6.96
C PHE A 2 14.03 -8.66 8.18
N ASP A 3 14.84 -9.70 8.31
CA ASP A 3 14.85 -10.64 9.44
C ASP A 3 15.57 -10.07 10.67
N ASN A 4 14.92 -9.10 11.31
CA ASN A 4 15.41 -8.51 12.56
C ASN A 4 14.38 -8.68 13.70
N PRO A 5 14.79 -8.50 14.97
CA PRO A 5 13.89 -8.66 16.12
C PRO A 5 12.63 -7.80 16.07
N ARG A 6 12.68 -6.59 15.49
CA ARG A 6 11.50 -5.71 15.38
C ARG A 6 10.50 -6.21 14.35
N THR A 7 10.96 -6.74 13.23
CA THR A 7 10.08 -7.37 12.22
C THR A 7 9.41 -8.63 12.77
N VAL A 8 10.15 -9.45 13.52
CA VAL A 8 9.58 -10.60 14.23
C VAL A 8 8.50 -10.15 15.22
N ALA A 9 8.81 -9.15 16.05
CA ALA A 9 7.85 -8.60 17.01
C ALA A 9 6.58 -8.06 16.31
N ALA A 10 6.72 -7.37 15.18
CA ALA A 10 5.57 -6.90 14.40
C ALA A 10 4.65 -8.04 13.95
N TYR A 11 5.22 -9.13 13.43
CA TYR A 11 4.42 -10.29 13.01
C TYR A 11 3.82 -11.07 14.18
N GLU A 12 4.49 -11.15 15.33
CA GLU A 12 3.87 -11.72 16.55
C GLU A 12 2.71 -10.84 17.05
N THR A 13 2.82 -9.51 16.98
CA THR A 13 1.70 -8.61 17.28
C THR A 13 0.53 -8.81 16.32
N LEU A 14 0.79 -8.99 15.02
CA LEU A 14 -0.25 -9.32 14.04
C LEU A 14 -0.88 -10.68 14.31
N ARG A 15 -0.09 -11.68 14.70
CA ARG A 15 -0.60 -12.99 15.12
C ARG A 15 -1.53 -12.88 16.34
N ALA A 16 -1.14 -12.10 17.34
CA ALA A 16 -1.97 -11.83 18.51
C ALA A 16 -3.26 -11.08 18.15
N LEU A 17 -3.19 -10.07 17.26
CA LEU A 17 -4.37 -9.38 16.75
C LEU A 17 -5.31 -10.34 16.02
N ASN A 18 -4.78 -11.23 15.18
CA ASN A 18 -5.56 -12.24 14.46
C ASN A 18 -6.26 -13.23 15.42
N ALA A 19 -5.61 -13.60 16.51
CA ALA A 19 -6.18 -14.48 17.54
C ALA A 19 -7.14 -13.77 18.50
N SER A 20 -7.19 -12.44 18.53
CA SER A 20 -7.96 -11.67 19.52
C SER A 20 -9.48 -11.71 19.33
N GLY A 21 -9.96 -12.13 18.17
CA GLY A 21 -11.37 -12.04 17.79
C GLY A 21 -11.85 -10.64 17.39
N ALA A 22 -10.96 -9.64 17.35
CA ALA A 22 -11.31 -8.27 16.98
C ALA A 22 -11.43 -8.03 15.46
N LEU A 23 -10.96 -8.98 14.63
CA LEU A 23 -10.99 -8.84 13.17
C LEU A 23 -12.34 -9.28 12.60
N LEU A 24 -12.85 -8.53 11.62
CA LEU A 24 -14.01 -8.92 10.83
C LEU A 24 -13.61 -9.99 9.80
N ILE A 25 -13.68 -11.26 10.20
CA ILE A 25 -13.37 -12.40 9.32
C ILE A 25 -14.63 -12.86 8.59
N GLY A 26 -14.51 -13.15 7.29
CA GLY A 26 -15.61 -13.68 6.48
C GLY A 26 -16.51 -12.62 5.85
N ALA A 27 -16.10 -11.34 5.84
CA ALA A 27 -16.77 -10.32 5.05
C ALA A 27 -16.81 -10.72 3.56
N PRO A 28 -17.90 -10.42 2.81
CA PRO A 28 -18.02 -10.81 1.40
C PRO A 28 -16.97 -10.18 0.48
N THR A 29 -16.46 -9.02 0.86
CA THR A 29 -15.40 -8.29 0.15
C THR A 29 -14.25 -7.99 1.10
N ASP A 30 -13.07 -7.74 0.55
CA ASP A 30 -11.83 -7.47 1.30
C ASP A 30 -11.52 -5.96 1.31
N TYR A 31 -10.34 -5.59 1.79
CA TYR A 31 -9.89 -4.23 2.09
C TYR A 31 -10.03 -3.20 0.95
N TRP A 32 -10.05 -3.66 -0.32
CA TRP A 32 -10.18 -2.78 -1.49
C TRP A 32 -11.59 -2.21 -1.67
N ASP A 33 -12.59 -2.77 -1.01
CA ASP A 33 -14.00 -2.38 -1.10
C ASP A 33 -14.48 -1.80 0.26
N PRO A 34 -15.15 -0.63 0.29
CA PRO A 34 -15.50 0.03 1.56
C PRO A 34 -16.79 -0.48 2.22
N SER A 35 -17.41 -1.57 1.74
CA SER A 35 -18.73 -1.98 2.22
C SER A 35 -18.72 -2.33 3.71
N ALA A 36 -17.69 -3.01 4.22
CA ALA A 36 -17.59 -3.34 5.63
C ALA A 36 -17.64 -2.09 6.52
N PHE A 37 -16.92 -1.03 6.15
CA PHE A 37 -16.96 0.24 6.87
C PHE A 37 -18.25 1.02 6.65
N THR A 38 -18.70 1.16 5.40
CA THR A 38 -19.88 1.98 5.05
C THR A 38 -21.21 1.39 5.50
N GLN A 39 -21.26 0.08 5.76
CA GLN A 39 -22.42 -0.63 6.33
C GLN A 39 -22.33 -0.77 7.86
N GLY A 40 -21.29 -0.22 8.49
CA GLY A 40 -21.14 -0.24 9.95
C GLY A 40 -20.74 -1.61 10.53
N LEU A 41 -20.18 -2.52 9.72
CA LEU A 41 -19.70 -3.82 10.19
C LEU A 41 -18.37 -3.70 10.94
N THR A 42 -17.62 -2.62 10.72
CA THR A 42 -16.39 -2.29 11.45
C THR A 42 -16.32 -0.80 11.74
N ALA A 43 -15.66 -0.44 12.85
CA ALA A 43 -15.35 0.95 13.18
C ALA A 43 -14.14 1.50 12.41
N MET A 44 -13.26 0.62 11.90
CA MET A 44 -12.06 0.99 11.15
C MET A 44 -11.76 -0.05 10.07
N GLN A 45 -11.31 0.38 8.91
CA GLN A 45 -10.94 -0.50 7.81
C GLN A 45 -9.64 -0.03 7.15
N TRP A 46 -8.72 -0.96 6.90
CA TRP A 46 -7.62 -0.70 5.97
C TRP A 46 -8.18 -0.54 4.56
N THR A 47 -7.95 0.60 3.91
CA THR A 47 -8.39 0.83 2.53
C THR A 47 -7.57 1.98 1.92
N GLY A 48 -7.79 2.28 0.65
CA GLY A 48 -7.13 3.38 -0.04
C GLY A 48 -8.06 4.54 -0.37
N LEU A 49 -7.45 5.63 -0.84
CA LEU A 49 -8.18 6.84 -1.23
C LEU A 49 -9.20 6.61 -2.35
N TRP A 50 -9.06 5.55 -3.14
CA TRP A 50 -10.05 5.19 -4.15
C TRP A 50 -11.44 4.91 -3.59
N ALA A 51 -11.51 4.46 -2.34
CA ALA A 51 -12.76 4.22 -1.66
C ALA A 51 -13.37 5.48 -1.05
N TYR A 52 -12.60 6.58 -0.91
CA TYR A 52 -13.02 7.78 -0.20
C TYR A 52 -14.30 8.42 -0.76
N PRO A 53 -14.49 8.57 -2.08
CA PRO A 53 -15.74 9.12 -2.62
C PRO A 53 -16.98 8.32 -2.19
N ALA A 54 -16.89 6.98 -2.18
CA ALA A 54 -17.98 6.10 -1.74
C ALA A 54 -18.21 6.21 -0.22
N ILE A 55 -17.13 6.23 0.57
CA ILE A 55 -17.20 6.41 2.03
C ILE A 55 -17.86 7.74 2.38
N ARG A 56 -17.42 8.83 1.74
CA ARG A 56 -17.96 10.18 1.97
C ARG A 56 -19.43 10.29 1.60
N LYS A 57 -19.86 9.60 0.54
CA LYS A 57 -21.26 9.54 0.13
C LYS A 57 -22.13 8.79 1.15
N ALA A 58 -21.62 7.68 1.70
CA ALA A 58 -22.38 6.82 2.62
C ALA A 58 -22.42 7.36 4.06
N LEU A 59 -21.29 7.86 4.57
CA LEU A 59 -21.11 8.23 5.99
C LEU A 59 -21.04 9.74 6.21
N GLY A 60 -20.99 10.54 5.15
CA GLY A 60 -20.92 11.99 5.26
C GLY A 60 -19.55 12.51 5.72
N PRO A 61 -19.50 13.72 6.31
CA PRO A 61 -18.23 14.39 6.58
C PRO A 61 -17.45 13.85 7.78
N ASP A 62 -18.12 13.18 8.72
CA ASP A 62 -17.59 12.72 10.02
C ASP A 62 -16.85 11.37 9.90
N VAL A 63 -15.77 11.39 9.12
CA VAL A 63 -14.87 10.25 8.94
C VAL A 63 -13.43 10.73 9.03
N GLY A 64 -12.57 9.91 9.63
CA GLY A 64 -11.13 10.15 9.74
C GLY A 64 -10.30 9.26 8.82
N GLY A 65 -9.02 9.61 8.66
CA GLY A 65 -8.02 8.78 8.01
C GLY A 65 -6.70 8.88 8.77
N MET A 66 -5.95 7.78 8.86
CA MET A 66 -4.67 7.72 9.57
C MET A 66 -3.72 6.72 8.92
N ALA A 67 -2.42 6.87 9.16
CA ALA A 67 -1.43 5.84 8.85
C ALA A 67 -1.60 4.63 9.78
N TRP A 68 -1.03 3.48 9.40
CA TRP A 68 -1.02 2.30 10.27
C TRP A 68 -0.27 2.64 11.57
N PRO A 69 -0.81 2.28 12.75
CA PRO A 69 -0.19 2.62 14.02
C PRO A 69 1.24 2.09 14.16
N ALA A 70 2.05 2.80 14.94
CA ALA A 70 3.36 2.31 15.36
C ALA A 70 3.22 1.01 16.17
N LEU A 71 4.20 0.10 16.02
CA LEU A 71 4.25 -1.15 16.79
C LEU A 71 4.28 -0.92 18.31
N ASP A 72 5.08 0.05 18.75
CA ASP A 72 5.26 0.42 20.16
C ASP A 72 5.74 1.88 20.27
N LYS A 73 6.04 2.34 21.49
CA LYS A 73 6.53 3.70 21.78
C LYS A 73 7.84 4.07 21.07
N GLY A 74 8.64 3.08 20.66
CA GLY A 74 9.88 3.27 19.92
C GLY A 74 9.72 3.11 18.40
N GLY A 75 8.52 2.78 17.92
CA GLY A 75 8.17 2.71 16.50
C GLY A 75 7.66 4.04 15.95
N GLN A 76 7.34 4.02 14.66
CA GLN A 76 6.64 5.12 13.99
C GLN A 76 5.48 4.55 13.17
N PRO A 77 4.44 5.36 12.89
CA PRO A 77 3.42 4.98 11.94
C PRO A 77 4.02 4.64 10.57
N ALA A 78 3.33 3.82 9.80
CA ALA A 78 3.74 3.42 8.46
C ALA A 78 2.51 3.33 7.55
N THR A 79 2.70 3.57 6.26
CA THR A 79 1.68 3.25 5.25
C THR A 79 2.33 2.82 3.94
N PHE A 80 1.58 2.11 3.10
CA PHE A 80 2.06 1.70 1.80
C PHE A 80 1.88 2.84 0.79
N LEU A 81 2.99 3.32 0.24
CA LEU A 81 2.99 4.20 -0.92
C LEU A 81 2.83 3.35 -2.18
N GLY A 82 1.58 2.96 -2.44
CA GLY A 82 1.19 2.23 -3.64
C GLY A 82 1.02 3.13 -4.86
N GLY A 83 0.73 2.51 -6.00
CA GLY A 83 0.41 3.23 -7.23
C GLY A 83 0.60 2.35 -8.46
N TRP A 84 0.48 2.98 -9.63
CA TRP A 84 0.71 2.36 -10.92
C TRP A 84 2.00 2.88 -11.53
N SER A 85 2.68 2.00 -12.26
CA SER A 85 3.85 2.35 -13.05
C SER A 85 3.58 2.07 -14.52
N ALA A 86 4.03 2.96 -15.40
CA ALA A 86 4.04 2.73 -16.84
C ALA A 86 5.44 2.29 -17.26
N MET A 87 5.53 1.20 -18.03
CA MET A 87 6.79 0.63 -18.50
C MET A 87 6.80 0.54 -20.03
N VAL A 88 7.97 0.70 -20.63
CA VAL A 88 8.17 0.54 -22.08
C VAL A 88 8.79 -0.83 -22.34
N ASN A 89 8.20 -1.59 -23.28
CA ASN A 89 8.80 -2.84 -23.73
C ASN A 89 10.13 -2.54 -24.46
N ALA A 90 11.25 -2.98 -23.89
CA ALA A 90 12.59 -2.76 -24.43
C ALA A 90 12.84 -3.46 -25.77
N GLN A 91 12.01 -4.45 -26.15
CA GLN A 91 12.11 -5.18 -27.42
C GLN A 91 11.14 -4.65 -28.49
N GLY A 92 10.44 -3.54 -28.23
CA GLY A 92 9.49 -2.96 -29.17
C GLY A 92 10.17 -2.34 -30.40
N ALA A 93 9.43 -2.21 -31.51
CA ALA A 93 9.93 -1.54 -32.71
C ALA A 93 10.08 -0.01 -32.55
N HIS A 94 9.42 0.58 -31.55
CA HIS A 94 9.30 2.03 -31.35
C HIS A 94 9.61 2.45 -29.90
N VAL A 95 10.73 1.96 -29.35
CA VAL A 95 11.10 2.17 -27.94
C VAL A 95 11.22 3.66 -27.59
N GLU A 96 11.86 4.44 -28.45
CA GLU A 96 12.11 5.86 -28.18
C GLU A 96 10.83 6.71 -28.27
N GLU A 97 9.95 6.41 -29.23
CA GLU A 97 8.61 7.00 -29.32
C GLU A 97 7.78 6.67 -28.08
N ALA A 98 7.79 5.40 -27.65
CA ALA A 98 7.06 4.96 -26.47
C ALA A 98 7.57 5.63 -25.20
N LYS A 99 8.90 5.79 -25.04
CA LYS A 99 9.49 6.56 -23.93
C LYS A 99 9.05 8.02 -23.95
N ARG A 100 9.08 8.67 -25.13
CA ARG A 100 8.61 10.06 -25.28
C ARG A 100 7.13 10.19 -24.90
N TYR A 101 6.29 9.24 -25.32
CA TYR A 101 4.87 9.23 -24.99
C TYR A 101 4.62 9.04 -23.49
N VAL A 102 5.23 8.02 -22.87
CA VAL A 102 5.09 7.75 -21.43
C VAL A 102 5.58 8.93 -20.58
N LYS A 103 6.71 9.55 -20.96
CA LYS A 103 7.20 10.77 -20.32
C LYS A 103 6.23 11.92 -20.53
N TRP A 104 5.75 12.15 -21.74
CA TRP A 104 4.78 13.22 -21.99
C TRP A 104 3.53 13.03 -21.12
N LEU A 105 2.95 11.84 -21.09
CA LEU A 105 1.71 11.56 -20.36
C LEU A 105 1.86 11.68 -18.84
N TRP A 106 2.84 10.96 -18.26
CA TRP A 106 2.94 10.83 -16.80
C TRP A 106 3.94 11.79 -16.16
N VAL A 107 4.75 12.48 -16.95
CA VAL A 107 5.75 13.41 -16.46
C VAL A 107 5.40 14.81 -16.95
N ASP A 108 5.29 15.09 -18.24
CA ASP A 108 5.17 16.48 -18.70
C ASP A 108 3.73 17.03 -18.61
N ASN A 109 2.73 16.19 -18.87
CA ASN A 109 1.32 16.57 -18.92
C ASN A 109 0.66 16.54 -17.54
N LYS A 110 0.81 17.64 -16.81
CA LYS A 110 0.23 17.81 -15.47
C LYS A 110 -1.30 17.71 -15.45
N GLN A 111 -1.97 18.11 -16.53
CA GLN A 111 -3.42 18.15 -16.59
C GLN A 111 -3.98 16.73 -16.66
N ASP A 112 -3.51 15.92 -17.61
CA ASP A 112 -4.00 14.54 -17.76
C ASP A 112 -3.58 13.67 -16.58
N GLN A 113 -2.38 13.90 -16.02
CA GLN A 113 -1.99 13.24 -14.78
C GLN A 113 -2.96 13.57 -13.63
N GLN A 114 -3.32 14.85 -13.47
CA GLN A 114 -4.25 15.26 -12.40
C GLN A 114 -5.63 14.65 -12.63
N ASP A 115 -6.15 14.70 -13.85
CA ASP A 115 -7.47 14.17 -14.17
C ASP A 115 -7.51 12.65 -13.97
N PHE A 116 -6.52 11.91 -14.48
CA PHE A 116 -6.42 10.47 -14.26
C PHE A 116 -6.46 10.13 -12.77
N CYS A 117 -5.60 10.75 -11.96
CA CYS A 117 -5.52 10.46 -10.55
C CYS A 117 -6.81 10.82 -9.81
N LEU A 118 -7.43 11.98 -10.07
CA LEU A 118 -8.55 12.44 -9.26
C LEU A 118 -9.91 11.91 -9.75
N SER A 119 -10.08 11.71 -11.05
CA SER A 119 -11.36 11.36 -11.67
C SER A 119 -11.52 9.85 -11.88
N TYR A 120 -10.42 9.09 -12.01
CA TYR A 120 -10.45 7.65 -12.31
C TYR A 120 -9.87 6.81 -11.17
N GLY A 121 -10.49 6.94 -9.99
CA GLY A 121 -10.12 6.16 -8.81
C GLY A 121 -9.57 6.97 -7.64
N PHE A 122 -9.60 8.31 -7.68
CA PHE A 122 -9.24 9.21 -6.57
C PHE A 122 -7.93 8.84 -5.85
N HIS A 123 -6.82 9.26 -6.43
CA HIS A 123 -5.45 8.97 -6.05
C HIS A 123 -4.67 10.27 -5.85
N VAL A 124 -3.57 10.19 -5.10
CA VAL A 124 -2.61 11.31 -5.01
C VAL A 124 -1.77 11.34 -6.29
N PRO A 125 -1.75 12.45 -7.05
CA PRO A 125 -0.86 12.59 -8.19
C PRO A 125 0.60 12.39 -7.76
N PRO A 126 1.41 11.60 -8.50
CA PRO A 126 2.78 11.30 -8.11
C PRO A 126 3.70 12.54 -8.16
N ARG A 127 3.29 13.60 -8.86
CA ARG A 127 3.98 14.90 -8.79
C ARG A 127 3.45 15.71 -7.62
N SER A 128 4.34 16.00 -6.67
CA SER A 128 4.04 16.89 -5.55
C SER A 128 3.53 18.27 -5.98
N SER A 129 4.05 18.83 -7.08
CA SER A 129 3.57 20.12 -7.61
C SER A 129 2.14 20.07 -8.14
N VAL A 130 1.64 18.91 -8.55
CA VAL A 130 0.24 18.71 -8.97
C VAL A 130 -0.63 18.40 -7.76
N ALA A 131 -0.18 17.50 -6.87
CA ALA A 131 -0.90 17.14 -5.65
C ALA A 131 -1.17 18.35 -4.74
N LYS A 132 -0.19 19.25 -4.58
CA LYS A 132 -0.32 20.47 -3.74
C LYS A 132 -1.40 21.44 -4.24
N THR A 133 -1.66 21.47 -5.54
CA THR A 133 -2.65 22.39 -6.14
C THR A 133 -4.02 21.75 -6.34
N ALA A 134 -4.13 20.42 -6.25
CA ALA A 134 -5.37 19.68 -6.46
C ALA A 134 -6.42 20.00 -5.38
N ALA A 135 -7.47 20.74 -5.74
CA ALA A 135 -8.53 21.13 -4.82
C ALA A 135 -9.20 19.95 -4.09
N PRO A 136 -9.49 18.79 -4.72
CA PRO A 136 -10.09 17.65 -4.03
C PRO A 136 -9.22 17.06 -2.91
N LEU A 137 -7.90 17.25 -2.96
CA LEU A 137 -6.97 16.77 -1.92
C LEU A 137 -6.91 17.70 -0.70
N ARG A 138 -7.65 18.82 -0.70
CA ARG A 138 -7.73 19.75 0.44
C ARG A 138 -8.80 19.38 1.46
N ALA A 139 -9.68 18.42 1.14
CA ALA A 139 -10.64 17.90 2.11
C ALA A 139 -9.89 17.20 3.27
N PRO A 140 -10.46 17.14 4.50
CA PRO A 140 -9.72 16.67 5.68
C PRO A 140 -9.06 15.30 5.53
N VAL A 141 -9.82 14.28 5.08
CA VAL A 141 -9.29 12.90 4.91
C VAL A 141 -8.24 12.81 3.79
N PRO A 142 -8.50 13.33 2.57
CA PRO A 142 -7.47 13.37 1.52
C PRO A 142 -6.20 14.13 1.92
N ALA A 143 -6.34 15.27 2.62
CA ALA A 143 -5.20 16.05 3.07
C ALA A 143 -4.34 15.27 4.08
N GLU A 144 -4.98 14.61 5.05
CA GLU A 144 -4.27 13.76 6.01
C GLU A 144 -3.63 12.55 5.33
N ALA A 145 -4.28 11.96 4.31
CA ALA A 145 -3.71 10.89 3.52
C ALA A 145 -2.46 11.34 2.74
N VAL A 146 -2.47 12.52 2.11
CA VAL A 146 -1.28 13.09 1.45
C VAL A 146 -0.14 13.25 2.45
N LYS A 147 -0.42 13.86 3.60
CA LYS A 147 0.58 14.03 4.68
C LYS A 147 1.13 12.69 5.18
N ASN A 148 0.27 11.69 5.37
CA ASN A 148 0.69 10.34 5.80
C ASN A 148 1.56 9.67 4.74
N LEU A 149 1.26 9.81 3.45
CA LEU A 149 2.11 9.28 2.37
C LEU A 149 3.47 9.98 2.32
N GLU A 150 3.51 11.31 2.52
CA GLU A 150 4.78 12.07 2.55
C GLU A 150 5.64 11.75 3.79
N THR A 151 5.02 11.47 4.94
CA THR A 151 5.72 11.29 6.23
C THR A 151 6.04 9.83 6.53
N TYR A 152 5.12 8.92 6.22
CA TYR A 152 5.14 7.52 6.66
C TYR A 152 5.04 6.53 5.49
N GLY A 153 5.06 7.02 4.25
CA GLY A 153 4.92 6.19 3.05
C GLY A 153 6.17 5.39 2.75
N HIS A 154 5.99 4.08 2.55
CA HIS A 154 7.03 3.17 2.09
C HIS A 154 6.61 2.51 0.77
N PHE A 155 7.54 2.46 -0.20
CA PHE A 155 7.32 1.78 -1.47
C PHE A 155 8.16 0.51 -1.55
N THR A 156 7.68 -0.46 -2.31
CA THR A 156 8.42 -1.68 -2.61
C THR A 156 9.49 -1.39 -3.68
N PRO A 157 10.76 -1.73 -3.46
CA PRO A 157 11.83 -1.41 -4.40
C PRO A 157 11.66 -2.19 -5.72
N PRO A 158 12.12 -1.65 -6.88
CA PRO A 158 12.01 -2.33 -8.17
C PRO A 158 12.68 -3.70 -8.24
N THR A 159 13.64 -3.98 -7.36
CA THR A 159 14.31 -5.28 -7.25
C THR A 159 13.47 -6.34 -6.55
N TRP A 160 12.34 -5.97 -5.93
CA TRP A 160 11.42 -6.90 -5.31
C TRP A 160 10.59 -7.62 -6.37
N ASN A 161 10.81 -8.92 -6.52
CA ASN A 161 10.14 -9.72 -7.54
C ASN A 161 8.98 -10.56 -6.97
N ALA A 162 8.23 -11.22 -7.86
CA ALA A 162 7.09 -12.05 -7.48
C ALA A 162 7.46 -13.23 -6.56
N ALA A 163 8.66 -13.80 -6.71
CA ALA A 163 9.12 -14.89 -5.85
C ALA A 163 9.41 -14.42 -4.42
N MET A 164 9.99 -13.22 -4.26
CA MET A 164 10.15 -12.57 -2.95
C MET A 164 8.79 -12.27 -2.32
N GLY A 165 7.85 -11.73 -3.10
CA GLY A 165 6.48 -11.48 -2.66
C GLY A 165 5.80 -12.74 -2.14
N THR A 166 5.85 -13.82 -2.93
CA THR A 166 5.30 -15.13 -2.54
C THR A 166 5.95 -15.66 -1.26
N ALA A 167 7.27 -15.57 -1.13
CA ALA A 167 7.98 -16.04 0.06
C ALA A 167 7.53 -15.31 1.33
N LEU A 168 7.28 -13.99 1.25
CA LEU A 168 6.78 -13.22 2.38
C LEU A 168 5.30 -13.54 2.67
N THR A 169 4.45 -13.62 1.65
CA THR A 169 3.03 -14.00 1.79
C THR A 169 2.89 -15.37 2.45
N ASP A 170 3.65 -16.38 2.00
CA ASP A 170 3.64 -17.72 2.60
C ASP A 170 4.00 -17.70 4.09
N ALA A 171 5.03 -16.93 4.46
CA ALA A 171 5.43 -16.78 5.85
C ALA A 171 4.31 -16.15 6.69
N VAL A 172 3.68 -15.07 6.19
CA VAL A 172 2.54 -14.43 6.88
C VAL A 172 1.36 -15.38 7.01
N THR A 173 1.01 -16.12 5.94
CA THR A 173 -0.05 -17.14 5.98
C THR A 173 0.26 -18.22 7.02
N ASN A 174 1.49 -18.71 7.08
CA ASN A 174 1.90 -19.70 8.07
C ASN A 174 1.81 -19.15 9.51
N ILE A 175 2.19 -17.90 9.72
CA ILE A 175 2.11 -17.24 11.04
C ILE A 175 0.65 -17.08 11.47
N LEU A 176 -0.20 -16.54 10.59
CA LEU A 176 -1.57 -16.15 10.95
C LEU A 176 -2.58 -17.31 10.89
N GLN A 177 -2.49 -18.18 9.88
CA GLN A 177 -3.47 -19.25 9.66
C GLN A 177 -3.04 -20.60 10.24
N LYS A 178 -1.73 -20.83 10.42
CA LYS A 178 -1.18 -22.09 10.96
C LYS A 178 -0.53 -21.92 12.32
N ASP A 179 -0.71 -20.75 12.93
CA ASP A 179 -0.22 -20.41 14.27
C ASP A 179 1.29 -20.67 14.48
N ARG A 180 2.10 -20.47 13.42
CA ARG A 180 3.53 -20.71 13.49
C ARG A 180 4.29 -19.52 14.11
N PRO A 181 5.39 -19.77 14.85
CA PRO A 181 6.23 -18.69 15.37
C PRO A 181 6.82 -17.82 14.27
N ALA A 182 6.72 -16.50 14.41
CA ALA A 182 7.14 -15.54 13.39
C ALA A 182 8.65 -15.58 13.13
N ALA A 183 9.46 -15.83 14.15
CA ALA A 183 10.92 -15.83 14.02
C ALA A 183 11.40 -16.81 12.93
N ALA A 184 10.88 -18.05 12.93
CA ALA A 184 11.30 -19.07 11.98
C ALA A 184 10.81 -18.78 10.56
N GLU A 185 9.55 -18.35 10.41
CA GLU A 185 8.92 -18.07 9.12
C GLU A 185 9.51 -16.81 8.45
N VAL A 186 9.75 -15.75 9.22
CA VAL A 186 10.43 -14.52 8.74
C VAL A 186 11.86 -14.83 8.29
N ALA A 187 12.63 -15.59 9.07
CA ALA A 187 13.99 -15.96 8.70
C ALA A 187 14.02 -16.84 7.43
N ALA A 188 13.05 -17.75 7.27
CA ALA A 188 12.94 -18.57 6.08
C ALA A 188 12.58 -17.75 4.83
N ALA A 189 11.65 -16.80 4.95
CA ALA A 189 11.31 -15.86 3.88
C ALA A 189 12.51 -14.99 3.51
N ALA A 190 13.22 -14.41 4.48
CA ALA A 190 14.39 -13.57 4.25
C ALA A 190 15.49 -14.31 3.46
N ARG A 191 15.80 -15.56 3.83
CA ARG A 191 16.76 -16.39 3.06
C ARG A 191 16.32 -16.64 1.62
N LYS A 192 15.02 -16.84 1.37
CA LYS A 192 14.49 -16.97 0.01
C LYS A 192 14.67 -15.64 -0.74
N CYS A 193 14.26 -14.53 -0.15
CA CYS A 193 14.36 -13.22 -0.77
C CYS A 193 15.80 -12.83 -1.08
N GLU A 194 16.76 -13.16 -0.22
CA GLU A 194 18.18 -12.89 -0.47
C GLU A 194 18.74 -13.67 -1.66
N ARG A 195 18.32 -14.93 -1.86
CA ARG A 195 18.72 -15.70 -3.05
C ARG A 195 18.16 -15.09 -4.33
N GLU A 196 16.89 -14.69 -4.29
CA GLU A 196 16.25 -14.02 -5.43
C GLU A 196 16.88 -12.66 -5.72
N LEU A 197 17.30 -11.94 -4.69
CA LEU A 197 17.92 -10.63 -4.86
C LEU A 197 19.30 -10.76 -5.50
N ARG A 198 20.10 -11.74 -5.07
CA ARG A 198 21.39 -12.03 -5.72
C ARG A 198 21.22 -12.35 -7.19
N ARG A 199 20.27 -13.22 -7.54
CA ARG A 199 19.95 -13.57 -8.94
C ARG A 199 19.52 -12.36 -9.78
N ALA A 200 18.84 -11.39 -9.19
CA ALA A 200 18.39 -10.19 -9.89
C ALA A 200 19.49 -9.13 -10.07
N LEU A 201 20.60 -9.26 -9.35
CA LEU A 201 21.74 -8.33 -9.40
C LEU A 201 22.93 -8.89 -10.20
N GLU A 202 22.87 -10.16 -10.59
CA GLU A 202 23.78 -10.81 -11.55
C GLU A 202 23.38 -10.48 -12.99
#